data_AF-A0A3A9A4W1-F1
#
_entry.id   AF-A0A3A9A4W1-F1
#
_cell.length_a   1.000
_cell.length_b   1.000
_cell.length_c   1.000
_cell.angle_alpha   90.00
_cell.angle_beta   90.00
_cell.angle_gamma   90.00
#
_symmetry.space_group_name_H-M   'P 1'
#
loop_
_entity.id
_entity.type
_entity.pdbx_description
1 polymer ?
#
loop_
_entity_poly.entity_id
_entity_poly.type
_entity_poly.pdbx_seq_one_letter_code
_entity_poly.pdbx_strand_id
1 'polypeptide(L)'
;MRIYKIPLKYKPGEFLFHEIDTDEGDCLTLDYDSEYQLLTYNVPLYGGEARLYTVPRELMPEALTVVYDGNGDIEKVMLSGTRLLYIYFKNVMAPERVILKFVKAEADRVSDAIIKRKQTFARIFVEKFYDGEAVDIAAKTATAGEVQAVIDKYDGDVTVADNSGDFPIENRLALESEVLGVMLMCAGGLLRNRLFEKATETFAERVKSRVLKKIETTEDFQFIVEEYD
;
A
#
# COMPACT_ATOMS: atom_id res chain seq x y z
N MET A 1 26.00 1.98 8.68
CA MET A 1 25.23 3.23 8.46
C MET A 1 25.89 4.07 7.36
N ARG A 2 25.16 4.37 6.27
CA ARG A 2 25.58 5.22 5.16
C ARG A 2 24.52 6.29 4.93
N ILE A 3 24.95 7.52 4.68
CA ILE A 3 24.04 8.65 4.46
C ILE A 3 24.07 9.02 2.99
N TYR A 4 22.90 9.08 2.36
CA TYR A 4 22.70 9.55 0.99
C TYR A 4 21.85 10.82 1.01
N LYS A 5 22.30 11.85 0.29
CA LYS A 5 21.63 13.15 0.25
C LYS A 5 21.04 13.37 -1.14
N ILE A 6 19.76 13.70 -1.17
CA ILE A 6 19.05 14.03 -2.41
C ILE A 6 18.52 15.47 -2.24
N PRO A 7 18.97 16.44 -3.06
CA PRO A 7 18.47 17.80 -3.01
C PRO A 7 16.94 17.83 -3.14
N LEU A 8 16.25 18.63 -2.33
CA LEU A 8 14.81 18.84 -2.49
C LEU A 8 14.48 19.69 -3.72
N LYS A 9 15.48 20.43 -4.22
CA LYS A 9 15.40 21.27 -5.41
C LYS A 9 16.50 20.88 -6.40
N TYR A 10 16.13 20.66 -7.66
CA TYR A 10 17.08 20.42 -8.75
C TYR A 10 16.48 20.86 -10.10
N LYS A 11 17.17 20.64 -11.22
CA LYS A 11 16.57 20.86 -12.54
C LYS A 11 15.46 19.83 -12.80
N PRO A 12 14.38 20.18 -13.52
CA PRO A 12 13.32 19.22 -13.88
C PRO A 12 13.87 18.00 -14.62
N GLY A 13 13.33 16.82 -14.31
CA GLY A 13 13.71 15.57 -14.98
C GLY A 13 13.81 14.38 -14.04
N GLU A 14 14.24 13.27 -14.62
CA GLU A 14 14.52 12.02 -13.92
C GLU A 14 16.02 11.75 -13.97
N PHE A 15 16.61 11.45 -12.81
CA PHE A 15 18.06 11.31 -12.66
C PHE A 15 18.38 10.08 -11.81
N LEU A 16 19.44 9.37 -12.18
CA LEU A 16 20.08 8.41 -11.30
C LEU A 16 20.82 9.15 -10.19
N PHE A 17 20.95 8.53 -9.03
CA PHE A 17 21.55 9.18 -7.85
C PHE A 17 22.95 9.75 -8.12
N HIS A 18 23.78 9.08 -8.91
CA HIS A 18 25.14 9.53 -9.23
C HIS A 18 25.21 10.70 -10.23
N GLU A 19 24.08 11.08 -10.84
CA GLU A 19 23.97 12.22 -11.76
C GLU A 19 23.60 13.52 -11.02
N ILE A 20 23.32 13.43 -9.71
CA ILE A 20 22.82 14.54 -8.90
C ILE A 20 23.97 15.13 -8.09
N ASP A 21 24.22 16.42 -8.30
CA ASP A 21 25.19 17.17 -7.51
C ASP A 21 24.57 17.56 -6.16
N THR A 22 25.25 17.24 -5.06
CA THR A 22 24.70 17.38 -3.69
C THR A 22 25.21 18.59 -2.91
N ASP A 23 25.92 19.51 -3.59
CA ASP A 23 26.80 20.46 -2.90
C ASP A 23 26.09 21.64 -2.23
N GLU A 24 24.80 21.90 -2.52
CA GLU A 24 24.08 23.04 -1.94
C GLU A 24 22.57 22.77 -1.70
N GLY A 25 22.06 23.28 -0.57
CA GLY A 25 20.62 23.38 -0.28
C GLY A 25 20.02 22.30 0.63
N ASP A 26 18.71 22.42 0.89
CA ASP A 26 17.96 21.46 1.69
C ASP A 26 17.87 20.11 0.96
N CYS A 27 18.10 19.03 1.70
CA CYS A 27 18.13 17.66 1.16
C CYS A 27 17.20 16.72 1.93
N LEU A 28 16.58 15.79 1.18
CA LEU A 28 16.15 14.52 1.75
C LEU A 28 17.39 13.73 2.14
N THR A 29 17.53 13.45 3.43
CA THR A 29 18.67 12.69 3.96
C THR A 29 18.21 11.28 4.26
N LEU A 30 18.69 10.34 3.44
CA LEU A 30 18.42 8.92 3.56
C LEU A 30 19.52 8.28 4.42
N ASP A 31 19.15 7.80 5.60
CA ASP A 31 20.03 7.04 6.48
C ASP A 31 19.81 5.54 6.23
N TYR A 32 20.83 4.88 5.68
CA TYR A 32 20.76 3.48 5.32
C TYR A 32 21.65 2.62 6.20
N ASP A 33 21.02 1.71 6.92
CA ASP A 33 21.68 0.63 7.63
C ASP A 33 21.72 -0.64 6.77
N SER A 34 22.90 -0.94 6.22
CA SER A 34 23.11 -2.13 5.40
C SER A 34 23.12 -3.45 6.18
N GLU A 35 23.32 -3.42 7.50
CA GLU A 35 23.29 -4.64 8.33
C GLU A 35 21.84 -5.11 8.51
N TYR A 36 20.93 -4.17 8.73
CA TYR A 36 19.49 -4.45 8.91
C TYR A 36 18.66 -4.23 7.64
N GLN A 37 19.29 -3.81 6.53
CA GLN A 37 18.61 -3.42 5.29
C GLN A 37 17.48 -2.42 5.54
N LEU A 38 17.74 -1.47 6.43
CA LEU A 38 16.79 -0.49 6.93
C LEU A 38 17.14 0.89 6.37
N LEU A 39 16.17 1.53 5.73
CA LEU A 39 16.27 2.92 5.29
C LEU A 39 15.37 3.79 6.16
N THR A 40 15.94 4.81 6.79
CA THR A 40 15.20 5.79 7.58
C THR A 40 15.43 7.20 7.02
N TYR A 41 14.41 8.05 7.14
CA TYR A 41 14.53 9.48 6.83
C TYR A 41 13.45 10.29 7.52
N ASN A 42 13.73 11.58 7.76
CA ASN A 42 12.73 12.54 8.20
C ASN A 42 11.97 13.10 7.00
N VAL A 43 10.64 13.10 7.07
CA VAL A 43 9.78 13.63 6.01
C VAL A 43 9.88 15.17 6.00
N PRO A 44 10.46 15.79 4.95
CA PRO A 44 10.85 17.20 5.02
C PRO A 44 9.70 18.19 5.27
N LEU A 45 8.52 17.96 4.67
CA LEU A 45 7.40 18.91 4.73
C LEU A 45 6.57 18.81 6.01
N TYR A 46 6.30 17.59 6.48
CA TYR A 46 5.36 17.36 7.58
C TYR A 46 6.03 16.98 8.89
N GLY A 47 7.34 16.73 8.87
CA GLY A 47 8.03 16.07 9.96
C GLY A 47 7.58 14.61 10.14
N GLY A 48 8.22 13.95 11.10
CA GLY A 48 8.05 12.51 11.33
C GLY A 48 9.07 11.68 10.57
N GLU A 49 9.29 10.47 11.07
CA GLU A 49 10.23 9.50 10.51
C GLU A 49 9.47 8.53 9.59
N ALA A 50 10.11 8.19 8.48
CA ALA A 50 9.74 7.06 7.63
C ALA A 50 10.79 5.97 7.79
N ARG A 51 10.34 4.71 7.85
CA ARG A 51 11.20 3.53 7.97
C ARG A 51 10.80 2.51 6.92
N LEU A 52 11.76 2.10 6.11
CA LEU A 52 11.57 1.13 5.04
C LEU A 52 12.50 -0.04 5.30
N TYR A 53 11.91 -1.21 5.50
CA TYR A 53 12.62 -2.45 5.73
C TYR A 53 12.97 -3.14 4.41
N THR A 54 13.83 -4.15 4.47
CA THR A 54 14.19 -5.04 3.34
C THR A 54 14.68 -4.27 2.10
N VAL A 55 15.34 -3.13 2.30
CA VAL A 55 15.94 -2.34 1.21
C VAL A 55 17.25 -3.00 0.79
N PRO A 56 17.36 -3.59 -0.42
CA PRO A 56 18.51 -4.43 -0.77
C PRO A 56 19.81 -3.64 -0.87
N ARG A 57 20.86 -4.18 -0.29
CA ARG A 57 22.16 -3.51 -0.17
C ARG A 57 22.82 -3.28 -1.52
N GLU A 58 22.71 -4.26 -2.40
CA GLU A 58 23.28 -4.28 -3.74
C GLU A 58 22.66 -3.24 -4.69
N LEU A 59 21.52 -2.65 -4.32
CA LEU A 59 20.83 -1.63 -5.08
C LEU A 59 21.15 -0.21 -4.59
N MET A 60 21.76 -0.06 -3.41
CA MET A 60 21.96 1.23 -2.76
C MET A 60 23.40 1.74 -2.87
N PRO A 61 23.62 3.00 -3.34
CA PRO A 61 22.64 3.94 -3.88
C PRO A 61 22.46 3.88 -5.41
N GLU A 62 23.16 3.00 -6.12
CA GLU A 62 23.33 3.06 -7.58
C GLU A 62 22.03 2.88 -8.35
N ALA A 63 21.06 2.14 -7.81
CA ALA A 63 19.75 1.93 -8.42
C ALA A 63 18.69 2.93 -7.94
N LEU A 64 19.08 3.98 -7.20
CA LEU A 64 18.17 5.06 -6.84
C LEU A 64 17.92 5.96 -8.05
N THR A 65 16.65 6.24 -8.28
CA THR A 65 16.17 7.20 -9.27
C THR A 65 15.35 8.28 -8.58
N VAL A 66 15.63 9.54 -8.90
CA VAL A 66 14.95 10.71 -8.35
C VAL A 66 14.24 11.45 -9.46
N VAL A 67 12.99 11.83 -9.21
CA VAL A 67 12.18 12.60 -10.15
C VAL A 67 11.93 13.99 -9.58
N TYR A 68 12.19 15.01 -10.40
CA TYR A 68 11.89 16.42 -10.12
C TYR A 68 10.83 16.93 -11.08
N ASP A 69 9.88 17.70 -10.57
CA ASP A 69 8.80 18.27 -11.35
C ASP A 69 9.26 19.48 -12.20
N GLY A 70 8.33 20.08 -12.97
CA GLY A 70 8.62 21.22 -13.83
C GLY A 70 9.11 22.50 -13.11
N ASN A 71 8.94 22.59 -11.78
CA ASN A 71 9.46 23.67 -10.95
C ASN A 71 10.78 23.30 -10.26
N GLY A 72 11.29 22.09 -10.53
CA GLY A 72 12.47 21.56 -9.89
C GLY A 72 12.24 21.06 -8.46
N ASP A 73 10.99 20.92 -8.02
CA ASP A 73 10.69 20.28 -6.73
C ASP A 73 10.83 18.77 -6.84
N ILE A 74 11.44 18.13 -5.85
CA ILE A 74 11.44 16.67 -5.76
C ILE A 74 9.99 16.15 -5.78
N GLU A 75 9.71 15.16 -6.61
CA GLU A 75 8.39 14.52 -6.73
C GLU A 75 8.40 13.18 -6.00
N LYS A 76 9.41 12.34 -6.26
CA LYS A 76 9.55 11.01 -5.66
C LYS A 76 10.97 10.46 -5.79
N VAL A 77 11.28 9.48 -4.94
CA VAL A 77 12.49 8.64 -5.02
C VAL A 77 12.05 7.19 -5.18
N MET A 78 12.63 6.51 -6.14
CA MET A 78 12.38 5.11 -6.47
C MET A 78 13.67 4.30 -6.34
N LEU A 79 13.56 3.02 -6.01
CA LEU A 79 14.63 2.05 -6.09
C LEU A 79 14.38 1.09 -7.26
N SER A 80 15.37 0.92 -8.14
CA SER A 80 15.29 0.11 -9.36
C SER A 80 14.09 0.46 -10.25
N GLY A 81 13.63 1.72 -10.21
CA GLY A 81 12.51 2.23 -10.99
C GLY A 81 11.11 1.77 -10.56
N THR A 82 10.98 0.80 -9.65
CA THR A 82 9.68 0.17 -9.33
C THR A 82 9.27 0.33 -7.87
N ARG A 83 10.21 0.26 -6.92
CA ARG A 83 9.90 0.38 -5.49
C ARG A 83 9.92 1.84 -5.07
N LEU A 84 8.79 2.36 -4.63
CA LEU A 84 8.70 3.72 -4.09
C LEU A 84 9.43 3.77 -2.75
N LEU A 85 10.32 4.75 -2.57
CA LEU A 85 10.98 5.01 -1.29
C LEU A 85 10.52 6.32 -0.67
N TYR A 86 10.16 7.32 -1.48
CA TYR A 86 9.71 8.61 -1.01
C TYR A 86 8.76 9.25 -2.02
N ILE A 87 7.76 9.99 -1.54
CA ILE A 87 6.90 10.83 -2.38
C ILE A 87 6.71 12.20 -1.71
N TYR A 88 6.85 13.26 -2.49
CA TYR A 88 6.61 14.62 -2.03
C TYR A 88 5.16 15.02 -2.28
N PHE A 89 4.46 15.41 -1.22
CA PHE A 89 3.13 16.00 -1.33
C PHE A 89 3.23 17.51 -1.25
N LYS A 90 2.91 18.21 -2.34
CA LYS A 90 3.04 19.68 -2.45
C LYS A 90 2.30 20.49 -1.38
N ASN A 91 1.25 19.93 -0.77
CA ASN A 91 0.49 20.55 0.32
C ASN A 91 -0.32 19.49 1.08
N VAL A 92 -0.82 19.85 2.26
CA VAL A 92 -1.60 18.99 3.18
C VAL A 92 -2.84 18.32 2.56
N MET A 93 -3.39 18.84 1.46
CA MET A 93 -4.58 18.27 0.80
C MET A 93 -4.21 17.27 -0.31
N ALA A 94 -2.94 17.24 -0.74
CA ALA A 94 -2.48 16.37 -1.81
C ALA A 94 -2.45 14.87 -1.44
N PRO A 95 -2.05 14.44 -0.21
CA PRO A 95 -1.93 13.02 0.12
C PRO A 95 -3.23 12.25 -0.08
N GLU A 96 -4.36 12.77 0.44
CA GLU A 96 -5.66 12.11 0.31
C GLU A 96 -6.01 11.83 -1.15
N ARG A 97 -5.90 12.84 -2.02
CA ARG A 97 -6.23 12.67 -3.43
C ARG A 97 -5.34 11.63 -4.12
N VAL A 98 -4.04 11.62 -3.83
CA VAL A 98 -3.06 10.70 -4.44
C VAL A 98 -3.31 9.27 -3.95
N ILE A 99 -3.43 9.09 -2.64
CA ILE A 99 -3.70 7.79 -2.01
C ILE A 99 -5.02 7.22 -2.52
N LEU A 100 -6.10 8.00 -2.51
CA LEU A 100 -7.40 7.51 -2.97
C LEU A 100 -7.42 7.22 -4.48
N LYS A 101 -6.62 7.91 -5.28
CA LYS A 101 -6.47 7.57 -6.71
C LYS A 101 -5.75 6.22 -6.88
N PHE A 102 -4.67 5.99 -6.14
CA PHE A 102 -3.93 4.73 -6.14
C PHE A 102 -4.82 3.57 -5.68
N VAL A 103 -5.48 3.72 -4.52
CA VAL A 103 -6.39 2.73 -3.95
C VAL A 103 -7.52 2.37 -4.91
N LYS A 104 -8.09 3.37 -5.62
CA LYS A 104 -9.14 3.10 -6.61
C LYS A 104 -8.65 2.25 -7.78
N ALA A 105 -7.43 2.49 -8.26
CA ALA A 105 -6.84 1.71 -9.34
C ALA A 105 -6.56 0.26 -8.90
N GLU A 106 -6.04 0.09 -7.69
CA GLU A 106 -5.81 -1.24 -7.12
C GLU A 106 -7.13 -1.98 -6.84
N ALA A 107 -8.16 -1.30 -6.34
CA ALA A 107 -9.49 -1.87 -6.17
C ALA A 107 -10.10 -2.32 -7.51
N ASP A 108 -9.87 -1.56 -8.60
CA ASP A 108 -10.30 -1.98 -9.94
C ASP A 108 -9.57 -3.26 -10.38
N ARG A 109 -8.24 -3.32 -10.19
CA ARG A 109 -7.42 -4.52 -10.49
C ARG A 109 -7.91 -5.74 -9.72
N VAL A 110 -8.13 -5.61 -8.41
CA VAL A 110 -8.64 -6.68 -7.53
C VAL A 110 -10.04 -7.10 -7.95
N SER A 111 -10.94 -6.13 -8.20
CA SER A 111 -12.30 -6.42 -8.66
C SER A 111 -12.31 -7.23 -9.96
N ASP A 112 -11.50 -6.81 -10.93
CA ASP A 112 -11.40 -7.49 -12.23
C ASP A 112 -10.83 -8.90 -12.06
N ALA A 113 -9.90 -9.12 -11.12
CA ALA A 113 -9.40 -10.46 -10.80
C ALA A 113 -10.47 -11.36 -10.16
N ILE A 114 -11.27 -10.85 -9.23
CA ILE A 114 -12.41 -11.58 -8.62
C ILE A 114 -13.43 -11.96 -9.70
N ILE A 115 -13.84 -11.00 -10.54
CA ILE A 115 -14.82 -11.23 -11.61
C ILE A 115 -14.33 -12.29 -12.60
N LYS A 116 -13.03 -12.30 -12.93
CA LYS A 116 -12.44 -13.28 -13.85
C LYS A 116 -12.49 -14.72 -13.33
N ARG A 117 -12.63 -14.94 -12.02
CA ARG A 117 -12.76 -16.29 -11.44
C ARG A 117 -14.05 -17.00 -11.90
N LYS A 118 -15.11 -16.25 -12.25
CA LYS A 118 -16.40 -16.80 -12.71
C LYS A 118 -16.97 -17.87 -11.77
N GLN A 119 -16.83 -17.65 -10.46
CA GLN A 119 -17.34 -18.54 -9.41
C GLN A 119 -18.56 -17.89 -8.75
N THR A 120 -19.43 -18.73 -8.19
CA THR A 120 -20.47 -18.30 -7.24
C THR A 120 -19.83 -18.16 -5.86
N PHE A 121 -19.85 -16.96 -5.30
CA PHE A 121 -19.21 -16.68 -4.01
C PHE A 121 -20.22 -16.70 -2.86
N ALA A 122 -19.80 -17.21 -1.71
CA ALA A 122 -20.54 -17.18 -0.46
C ALA A 122 -20.03 -16.11 0.50
N ARG A 123 -18.74 -15.76 0.43
CA ARG A 123 -18.15 -14.64 1.18
C ARG A 123 -17.21 -13.82 0.32
N ILE A 124 -17.22 -12.51 0.52
CA ILE A 124 -16.14 -11.62 0.13
C ILE A 124 -15.73 -10.82 1.37
N PHE A 125 -14.47 -10.94 1.74
CA PHE A 125 -13.85 -10.20 2.83
C PHE A 125 -13.03 -9.05 2.26
N VAL A 126 -13.04 -7.92 2.95
CA VAL A 126 -12.03 -6.88 2.83
C VAL A 126 -11.25 -6.86 4.14
N GLU A 127 -10.02 -7.30 4.05
CA GLU A 127 -9.09 -7.37 5.17
C GLU A 127 -8.31 -6.05 5.25
N LYS A 128 -8.11 -5.53 6.46
CA LYS A 128 -7.30 -4.35 6.72
C LYS A 128 -6.38 -4.57 7.92
N PHE A 129 -5.17 -4.01 7.86
CA PHE A 129 -4.24 -3.97 8.98
C PHE A 129 -3.41 -2.69 8.92
N TYR A 130 -3.22 -2.01 10.04
CA TYR A 130 -2.32 -0.86 10.13
C TYR A 130 -1.86 -0.57 11.56
N ASP A 131 -0.55 -0.66 11.81
CA ASP A 131 0.05 -0.41 13.13
C ASP A 131 0.84 0.92 13.23
N GLY A 132 0.89 1.68 12.13
CA GLY A 132 1.66 2.92 12.03
C GLY A 132 2.93 2.82 11.18
N GLU A 133 3.48 1.61 10.99
CA GLU A 133 4.62 1.32 10.12
C GLU A 133 4.24 0.33 9.02
N ALA A 134 3.62 -0.80 9.39
CA ALA A 134 3.09 -1.79 8.49
C ALA A 134 1.64 -1.46 8.12
N VAL A 135 1.30 -1.65 6.85
CA VAL A 135 -0.04 -1.45 6.32
C VAL A 135 -0.38 -2.63 5.42
N ASP A 136 -1.64 -3.04 5.43
CA ASP A 136 -2.14 -3.97 4.45
C ASP A 136 -3.63 -3.80 4.21
N ILE A 137 -4.04 -3.94 2.96
CA ILE A 137 -5.44 -4.00 2.55
C ILE A 137 -5.53 -5.12 1.50
N ALA A 138 -6.55 -5.96 1.59
CA ALA A 138 -6.79 -7.00 0.61
C ALA A 138 -8.27 -7.33 0.47
N ALA A 139 -8.61 -8.01 -0.63
CA ALA A 139 -9.87 -8.74 -0.72
C ALA A 139 -9.60 -10.25 -0.68
N LYS A 140 -10.45 -11.00 0.02
CA LYS A 140 -10.41 -12.47 0.04
C LYS A 140 -11.79 -13.01 -0.26
N THR A 141 -11.88 -14.13 -0.95
CA THR A 141 -13.17 -14.69 -1.38
C THR A 141 -13.32 -16.12 -0.91
N ALA A 142 -14.55 -16.55 -0.70
CA ALA A 142 -14.87 -17.95 -0.45
C ALA A 142 -16.11 -18.40 -1.22
N THR A 143 -16.08 -19.63 -1.69
CA THR A 143 -17.20 -20.36 -2.29
C THR A 143 -18.01 -21.08 -1.23
N ALA A 144 -19.21 -21.57 -1.58
CA ALA A 144 -20.04 -22.36 -0.66
C ALA A 144 -19.33 -23.60 -0.11
N GLY A 145 -18.54 -24.29 -0.94
CA GLY A 145 -17.78 -25.47 -0.52
C GLY A 145 -16.68 -25.13 0.49
N GLU A 146 -16.02 -23.99 0.32
CA GLU A 146 -15.01 -23.50 1.27
C GLU A 146 -15.64 -23.07 2.59
N VAL A 147 -16.79 -22.38 2.54
CA VAL A 147 -17.57 -22.04 3.73
C VAL A 147 -17.98 -23.29 4.50
N GLN A 148 -18.53 -24.30 3.82
CA GLN A 148 -18.91 -25.55 4.48
C GLN A 148 -17.70 -26.28 5.08
N ALA A 149 -16.56 -26.31 4.37
CA ALA A 149 -15.34 -26.93 4.88
C ALA A 149 -14.82 -26.25 6.16
N VAL A 150 -14.93 -24.92 6.25
CA VAL A 150 -14.61 -24.18 7.48
C VAL A 150 -15.60 -24.53 8.60
N ILE A 151 -16.90 -24.52 8.32
CA ILE A 151 -17.94 -24.88 9.32
C ILE A 151 -17.73 -26.30 9.86
N ASP A 152 -17.46 -27.26 8.96
CA ASP A 152 -17.22 -28.66 9.34
C ASP A 152 -15.95 -28.83 10.18
N LYS A 153 -14.92 -28.02 9.92
CA LYS A 153 -13.67 -28.00 10.71
C LYS A 153 -13.91 -27.54 12.15
N TYR A 154 -14.93 -26.72 12.40
CA TYR A 154 -15.26 -26.16 13.71
C TYR A 154 -16.59 -26.71 14.26
N ASP A 155 -16.81 -28.02 14.10
CA ASP A 155 -17.93 -28.77 14.70
C ASP A 155 -19.33 -28.20 14.38
N GLY A 156 -19.48 -27.57 13.20
CA GLY A 156 -20.75 -27.00 12.75
C GLY A 156 -21.03 -25.58 13.23
N ASP A 157 -20.05 -24.89 13.85
CA ASP A 157 -20.21 -23.47 14.19
C ASP A 157 -20.24 -22.62 12.91
N VAL A 158 -21.41 -22.02 12.63
CA VAL A 158 -21.59 -21.20 11.43
C VAL A 158 -20.93 -19.83 11.53
N THR A 159 -20.60 -19.36 12.74
CA THR A 159 -20.04 -18.02 12.96
C THR A 159 -18.59 -17.91 12.54
N VAL A 160 -17.85 -19.03 12.52
CA VAL A 160 -16.45 -19.07 12.07
C VAL A 160 -16.31 -18.81 10.56
N ALA A 161 -17.38 -18.98 9.79
CA ALA A 161 -17.39 -18.69 8.35
C ALA A 161 -17.31 -17.19 8.02
N ASP A 162 -17.47 -16.32 9.03
CA ASP A 162 -17.39 -14.87 8.87
C ASP A 162 -16.00 -14.33 9.29
N ASN A 163 -15.02 -15.20 9.56
CA ASN A 163 -13.61 -14.87 9.80
C ASN A 163 -12.75 -15.21 8.57
N SER A 164 -12.18 -14.20 7.90
CA SER A 164 -11.33 -14.43 6.71
C SER A 164 -10.09 -15.29 6.99
N GLY A 165 -9.58 -15.29 8.23
CA GLY A 165 -8.38 -16.04 8.64
C GLY A 165 -8.51 -17.55 8.45
N ASP A 166 -9.73 -18.08 8.43
CA ASP A 166 -10.00 -19.51 8.28
C ASP A 166 -10.01 -20.00 6.82
N PHE A 167 -9.91 -19.09 5.86
CA PHE A 167 -9.91 -19.39 4.43
C PHE A 167 -8.50 -19.45 3.83
N PRO A 168 -8.28 -20.15 2.69
CA PRO A 168 -6.97 -20.28 2.06
C PRO A 168 -6.36 -18.94 1.59
N ILE A 169 -5.04 -18.79 1.74
CA ILE A 169 -4.32 -17.56 1.38
C ILE A 169 -4.33 -17.29 -0.14
N GLU A 170 -4.48 -18.33 -0.96
CA GLU A 170 -4.53 -18.27 -2.42
C GLU A 170 -5.75 -17.50 -2.93
N ASN A 171 -6.79 -17.39 -2.11
CA ASN A 171 -7.98 -16.61 -2.43
C ASN A 171 -7.77 -15.12 -2.24
N ARG A 172 -6.71 -14.71 -1.54
CA ARG A 172 -6.39 -13.34 -1.16
C ARG A 172 -5.77 -12.57 -2.32
N LEU A 173 -6.23 -11.34 -2.48
CA LEU A 173 -5.79 -10.39 -3.49
C LEU A 173 -5.45 -9.07 -2.78
N ALA A 174 -4.17 -8.93 -2.44
CA ALA A 174 -3.64 -7.75 -1.76
C ALA A 174 -3.38 -6.58 -2.73
N LEU A 175 -3.40 -5.37 -2.20
CA LEU A 175 -2.85 -4.19 -2.87
C LEU A 175 -1.31 -4.20 -2.77
N GLU A 176 -0.67 -3.31 -3.51
CA GLU A 176 0.75 -2.98 -3.34
C GLU A 176 0.97 -2.23 -2.01
N SER A 177 1.03 -2.98 -0.90
CA SER A 177 1.03 -2.46 0.46
C SER A 177 2.26 -1.63 0.80
N GLU A 178 3.43 -1.95 0.24
CA GLU A 178 4.63 -1.12 0.40
C GLU A 178 4.44 0.30 -0.16
N VAL A 179 3.83 0.42 -1.35
CA VAL A 179 3.58 1.71 -1.99
C VAL A 179 2.62 2.54 -1.15
N LEU A 180 1.54 1.93 -0.65
CA LEU A 180 0.61 2.59 0.27
C LEU A 180 1.32 3.02 1.56
N GLY A 181 2.18 2.16 2.11
CA GLY A 181 2.96 2.40 3.32
C GLY A 181 3.81 3.66 3.21
N VAL A 182 4.60 3.82 2.14
CA VAL A 182 5.40 5.05 1.98
C VAL A 182 4.55 6.27 1.67
N MET A 183 3.42 6.14 0.95
CA MET A 183 2.48 7.26 0.79
C MET A 183 1.90 7.72 2.13
N LEU A 184 1.55 6.79 3.03
CA LEU A 184 1.08 7.12 4.38
C LEU A 184 2.21 7.71 5.23
N MET A 185 3.40 7.14 5.20
CA MET A 185 4.54 7.66 5.96
C MET A 185 4.93 9.08 5.52
N CYS A 186 4.91 9.36 4.22
CA CYS A 186 5.19 10.68 3.67
C CYS A 186 4.03 11.67 3.86
N ALA A 187 2.86 11.23 4.30
CA ALA A 187 1.78 12.10 4.74
C ALA A 187 2.02 12.56 6.19
N GLY A 188 1.45 13.71 6.55
CA GLY A 188 1.62 14.23 7.91
C GLY A 188 1.14 13.26 8.99
N GLY A 189 1.93 13.09 10.05
CA GLY A 189 1.73 12.06 11.08
C GLY A 189 0.30 12.01 11.65
N LEU A 190 -0.29 13.17 11.94
CA LEU A 190 -1.66 13.28 12.47
C LEU A 190 -2.76 12.84 11.47
N LEU A 191 -2.43 12.71 10.18
CA LEU A 191 -3.37 12.34 9.13
C LEU A 191 -3.29 10.86 8.77
N ARG A 192 -2.23 10.13 9.15
CA ARG A 192 -1.96 8.79 8.62
C ARG A 192 -3.12 7.82 8.88
N ASN A 193 -3.58 7.71 10.13
CA ASN A 193 -4.69 6.82 10.49
C ASN A 193 -5.98 7.19 9.72
N ARG A 194 -6.28 8.49 9.62
CA ARG A 194 -7.45 8.97 8.87
C ARG A 194 -7.35 8.65 7.38
N LEU A 195 -6.15 8.76 6.80
CA LEU A 195 -5.91 8.44 5.39
C LEU A 195 -5.99 6.94 5.14
N PHE A 196 -5.49 6.12 6.07
CA PHE A 196 -5.64 4.67 6.02
C PHE A 196 -7.11 4.25 6.08
N GLU A 197 -7.89 4.76 7.03
CA GLU A 197 -9.33 4.45 7.10
C GLU A 197 -10.07 4.85 5.82
N LYS A 198 -9.79 6.05 5.28
CA LYS A 198 -10.35 6.48 3.99
C LYS A 198 -9.91 5.58 2.83
N ALA A 199 -8.68 5.07 2.84
CA ALA A 199 -8.19 4.14 1.85
C ALA A 199 -8.97 2.82 1.93
N THR A 200 -9.12 2.25 3.11
CA THR A 200 -9.90 1.03 3.35
C THR A 200 -11.36 1.20 2.92
N GLU A 201 -12.04 2.26 3.36
CA GLU A 201 -13.43 2.56 2.97
C GLU A 201 -13.55 2.65 1.44
N THR A 202 -12.66 3.41 0.80
CA THR A 202 -12.65 3.59 -0.65
C THR A 202 -12.41 2.27 -1.39
N PHE A 203 -11.52 1.42 -0.89
CA PHE A 203 -11.25 0.11 -1.46
C PHE A 203 -12.50 -0.78 -1.35
N ALA A 204 -13.06 -0.90 -0.13
CA ALA A 204 -14.22 -1.73 0.15
C ALA A 204 -15.44 -1.34 -0.68
N GLU A 205 -15.78 -0.04 -0.72
CA GLU A 205 -16.90 0.48 -1.51
C GLU A 205 -16.71 0.21 -3.02
N ARG A 206 -15.47 0.36 -3.51
CA ARG A 206 -15.18 0.16 -4.92
C ARG A 206 -15.22 -1.31 -5.32
N VAL A 207 -14.65 -2.20 -4.50
CA VAL A 207 -14.77 -3.66 -4.70
C VAL A 207 -16.23 -4.08 -4.67
N LYS A 208 -16.97 -3.69 -3.61
CA LYS A 208 -18.39 -4.01 -3.46
C LYS A 208 -19.21 -3.56 -4.66
N SER A 209 -19.08 -2.30 -5.07
CA SER A 209 -19.88 -1.73 -6.16
C SER A 209 -19.56 -2.33 -7.54
N ARG A 210 -18.32 -2.73 -7.79
CA ARG A 210 -17.89 -3.30 -9.08
C ARG A 210 -18.13 -4.80 -9.18
N VAL A 211 -17.87 -5.53 -8.10
CA VAL A 211 -17.92 -7.00 -8.09
C VAL A 211 -19.35 -7.50 -7.99
N LEU A 212 -20.13 -7.03 -7.01
CA LEU A 212 -21.44 -7.65 -6.68
C LEU A 212 -22.47 -7.60 -7.81
N LYS A 213 -22.29 -6.73 -8.81
CA LYS A 213 -23.18 -6.65 -9.98
C LYS A 213 -22.79 -7.61 -11.11
N LYS A 214 -21.66 -8.31 -10.99
CA LYS A 214 -21.01 -9.04 -12.08
C LYS A 214 -20.62 -10.48 -11.72
N ILE A 215 -20.95 -10.91 -10.51
CA ILE A 215 -20.73 -12.27 -10.02
C ILE A 215 -22.05 -12.89 -9.61
N GLU A 216 -22.07 -14.21 -9.51
CA GLU A 216 -23.15 -14.90 -8.81
C GLU A 216 -22.81 -15.03 -7.33
N THR A 217 -23.82 -14.98 -6.48
CA THR A 217 -23.69 -15.12 -5.03
C THR A 217 -24.64 -16.18 -4.51
N THR A 218 -24.29 -16.84 -3.42
CA THR A 218 -25.21 -17.74 -2.70
C THR A 218 -26.32 -16.95 -2.00
N GLU A 219 -27.37 -17.64 -1.54
CA GLU A 219 -28.48 -17.01 -0.80
C GLU A 219 -28.04 -16.40 0.53
N ASP A 220 -27.07 -17.02 1.19
CA ASP A 220 -26.49 -16.61 2.47
C ASP A 220 -25.28 -15.67 2.32
N PHE A 221 -25.06 -15.13 1.12
CA PHE A 221 -23.86 -14.36 0.80
C PHE A 221 -23.62 -13.19 1.77
N GLN A 222 -22.38 -12.99 2.19
CA GLN A 222 -21.96 -11.81 2.94
C GLN A 222 -20.75 -11.09 2.33
N PHE A 223 -20.75 -9.77 2.47
CA PHE A 223 -19.60 -8.89 2.21
C PHE A 223 -19.15 -8.29 3.54
N ILE A 224 -17.98 -8.70 4.02
CA ILE A 224 -17.48 -8.42 5.36
C ILE A 224 -16.24 -7.52 5.24
N VAL A 225 -16.14 -6.50 6.09
CA VAL A 225 -14.92 -5.69 6.24
C VAL A 225 -14.43 -5.93 7.64
N GLU A 226 -13.20 -6.40 7.79
CA GLU A 226 -12.63 -6.73 9.08
C GLU A 226 -11.17 -6.30 9.18
N GLU A 227 -10.80 -5.94 10.41
CA GLU A 227 -9.42 -5.78 10.81
C GLU A 227 -8.93 -7.14 11.27
N TYR A 228 -7.77 -7.57 10.76
CA TYR A 228 -7.16 -8.82 11.18
C TYR A 228 -5.93 -8.50 12.03
N ASP A 229 -5.74 -9.28 13.10
CA ASP A 229 -4.59 -9.19 14.00
C ASP A 229 -3.35 -9.89 13.42
#